data_AF-A0A9D5AHB4-F1
#
_entry.id   AF-A0A9D5AHB4-F1
#
_cell.length_a   1.000
_cell.length_b   1.000
_cell.length_c   1.000
_cell.angle_alpha   90.00
_cell.angle_beta   90.00
_cell.angle_gamma   90.00
#
_symmetry.space_group_name_H-M   'P 1'
#
loop_
_entity.id
_entity.type
_entity.pdbx_description
1 polymer ?
#
loop_
_entity_poly.entity_id
_entity_poly.type
_entity_poly.pdbx_seq_one_letter_code
_entity_poly.pdbx_strand_id
1 'polypeptide(L)'
;IKNGRMSTLATIALLTLTRFPSSSYHYSKCLFTHTHRFNHFNTPKFSLSSKTPHQRRHACYFNTSAKVTMSSSDTTTAPYGSWTSPITADVVSGASKRLGGTAVDGSGRLIWLESRPAESGRAVLVLEPQNPGGEAVDITPKEFGVRTLAQEYGGGAFTVSGDVVFFANYKDQRLYKQSISSLDVSPIPLTPDYGGPTVSYADGVLDTRFNRFIAVREDRRESSLNPPTTIVSIALGNNNVQEPEVLVGGSDFYAFPRLDPKSERIAWIQWSHPNMPWDKSELWVGYISEN
;
A
#
# COMPACT_ATOMS: atom_id res chain seq x y z
N ILE A 1 -7.37 63.43 2.68
CA ILE A 1 -7.27 63.41 4.16
C ILE A 1 -8.39 62.51 4.69
N LYS A 2 -8.01 61.45 5.43
CA LYS A 2 -8.81 60.47 6.20
C LYS A 2 -9.69 59.51 5.37
N ASN A 3 -9.27 58.28 5.09
CA ASN A 3 -9.12 57.09 5.96
C ASN A 3 -10.38 56.75 6.78
N GLY A 4 -11.13 55.74 6.31
CA GLY A 4 -12.13 54.99 7.07
C GLY A 4 -11.87 53.49 6.88
N ARG A 5 -11.22 52.90 7.87
CA ARG A 5 -10.77 51.50 7.93
C ARG A 5 -11.88 50.69 8.61
N MET A 6 -12.58 49.81 7.90
CA MET A 6 -13.43 48.79 8.51
C MET A 6 -12.58 47.54 8.72
N SER A 7 -12.23 47.28 9.98
CA SER A 7 -11.56 46.06 10.43
C SER A 7 -12.61 44.97 10.63
N THR A 8 -12.63 43.98 9.75
CA THR A 8 -13.37 42.74 9.97
C THR A 8 -12.44 41.78 10.70
N LEU A 9 -12.68 41.57 11.99
CA LEU A 9 -11.99 40.56 12.80
C LEU A 9 -12.45 39.17 12.33
N ALA A 10 -11.57 38.46 11.63
CA ALA A 10 -11.72 37.04 11.37
C ALA A 10 -11.46 36.28 12.68
N THR A 11 -12.50 35.64 13.21
CA THR A 11 -12.40 34.75 14.36
C THR A 11 -11.80 33.43 13.88
N ILE A 12 -10.51 33.22 14.15
CA ILE A 12 -9.84 31.92 13.95
C ILE A 12 -10.22 31.06 15.15
N ALA A 13 -11.07 30.05 14.93
CA ALA A 13 -11.33 29.01 15.92
C ALA A 13 -10.12 28.06 15.94
N LEU A 14 -9.29 28.18 16.97
CA LEU A 14 -8.26 27.19 17.29
C LEU A 14 -8.96 25.94 17.86
N LEU A 15 -8.96 24.85 17.10
CA LEU A 15 -9.28 23.53 17.64
C LEU A 15 -8.15 23.11 18.59
N THR A 16 -8.48 23.01 19.88
CA THR A 16 -7.56 22.56 20.92
C THR A 16 -7.88 21.11 21.28
N LEU A 17 -7.05 20.18 20.80
CA LEU A 17 -7.04 18.81 21.33
C LEU A 17 -6.41 18.84 22.73
N THR A 18 -7.21 18.49 23.73
CA THR A 18 -6.77 18.43 25.12
C THR A 18 -5.72 17.33 25.31
N ARG A 19 -4.47 17.75 25.57
CA ARG A 19 -3.39 16.89 26.09
C ARG A 19 -3.73 16.45 27.51
N PHE A 20 -3.67 15.14 27.76
CA PHE A 20 -3.50 14.63 29.13
C PHE A 20 -2.12 13.96 29.24
N PRO A 21 -1.20 14.51 30.06
CA PRO A 21 0.02 13.79 30.41
C PRO A 21 -0.32 12.68 31.40
N SER A 22 -0.15 11.42 31.01
CA SER A 22 -0.17 10.30 31.94
C SER A 22 1.19 10.20 32.64
N SER A 23 1.32 10.91 33.77
CA SER A 23 2.40 10.68 34.73
C SER A 23 1.82 10.53 36.13
N SER A 24 1.59 9.29 36.53
CA SER A 24 1.72 8.88 37.92
C SER A 24 1.88 7.36 37.96
N TYR A 25 3.11 6.95 38.24
CA TYR A 25 3.49 5.58 38.58
C TYR A 25 2.77 5.14 39.84
N HIS A 26 1.86 4.18 39.72
CA HIS A 26 1.54 3.29 40.82
C HIS A 26 1.64 1.85 40.36
N TYR A 27 2.68 1.18 40.86
CA TYR A 27 2.83 -0.26 40.83
C TYR A 27 1.66 -0.90 41.57
N SER A 28 0.77 -1.57 40.84
CA SER A 28 -0.12 -2.58 41.40
C SER A 28 0.06 -3.85 40.59
N LYS A 29 0.74 -4.83 41.20
CA LYS A 29 0.82 -6.19 40.70
C LYS A 29 -0.60 -6.77 40.72
N CYS A 30 -1.22 -6.89 39.55
CA CYS A 30 -2.40 -7.71 39.38
C CYS A 30 -1.99 -8.96 38.59
N LEU A 31 -1.81 -10.06 39.31
CA LEU A 31 -1.65 -11.40 38.74
C LEU A 31 -2.99 -11.80 38.13
N PHE A 32 -3.08 -11.80 36.80
CA PHE A 32 -4.11 -12.55 36.09
C PHE A 32 -3.50 -13.82 35.51
N THR A 33 -3.66 -14.91 36.24
CA THR A 33 -3.47 -16.28 35.75
C THR A 33 -4.66 -16.66 34.89
N HIS A 34 -4.53 -16.57 33.57
CA HIS A 34 -5.50 -17.19 32.66
C HIS A 34 -4.96 -18.55 32.20
N THR A 35 -5.49 -19.62 32.79
CA THR A 35 -5.27 -20.99 32.34
C THR A 35 -6.23 -21.29 31.19
N HIS A 36 -5.72 -21.35 29.95
CA HIS A 36 -6.47 -21.97 28.86
C HIS A 36 -6.09 -23.45 28.77
N ARG A 37 -7.08 -24.30 29.07
CA ARG A 37 -7.04 -25.74 28.75
C ARG A 37 -6.93 -25.90 27.24
N PHE A 38 -5.83 -26.48 26.78
CA PHE A 38 -5.75 -27.08 25.45
C PHE A 38 -6.62 -28.32 25.43
N ASN A 39 -7.78 -28.24 24.78
CA ASN A 39 -8.55 -29.43 24.43
C ASN A 39 -7.84 -30.15 23.27
N HIS A 40 -7.55 -31.42 23.51
CA HIS A 40 -7.05 -32.40 22.54
C HIS A 40 -7.81 -32.34 21.21
N PHE A 41 -7.11 -32.03 20.13
CA PHE A 41 -7.54 -32.44 18.79
C PHE A 41 -6.97 -33.83 18.50
N ASN A 42 -7.88 -34.78 18.32
CA ASN A 42 -7.59 -36.13 17.87
C ASN A 42 -6.86 -36.10 16.53
N THR A 43 -5.68 -36.72 16.49
CA THR A 43 -4.96 -37.04 15.27
C THR A 43 -5.62 -38.25 14.60
N PRO A 44 -6.09 -38.16 13.34
CA PRO A 44 -6.46 -39.35 12.60
C PRO A 44 -5.18 -40.08 12.17
N LYS A 45 -4.93 -41.25 12.78
CA LYS A 45 -3.95 -42.23 12.31
C LYS A 45 -4.41 -42.77 10.95
N PHE A 46 -3.76 -42.35 9.87
CA PHE A 46 -3.88 -43.01 8.57
C PHE A 46 -2.97 -44.25 8.56
N SER A 47 -3.56 -45.44 8.64
CA SER A 47 -2.90 -46.70 8.34
C SER A 47 -2.97 -46.96 6.83
N LEU A 48 -1.83 -46.93 6.13
CA LEU A 48 -1.76 -47.48 4.77
C LEU A 48 -1.68 -49.00 4.84
N SER A 49 -2.79 -49.65 4.48
CA SER A 49 -2.87 -51.08 4.15
C SER A 49 -2.28 -51.29 2.75
N SER A 50 -1.19 -52.03 2.64
CA SER A 50 -0.65 -52.51 1.37
C SER A 50 -1.62 -53.52 0.72
N LYS A 51 -2.27 -53.12 -0.36
CA LYS A 51 -2.92 -54.04 -1.30
C LYS A 51 -2.21 -53.95 -2.64
N THR A 52 -1.52 -55.03 -3.00
CA THR A 52 -0.94 -55.30 -4.32
C THR A 52 -2.06 -55.45 -5.36
N PRO A 53 -1.99 -54.78 -6.52
CA PRO A 53 -2.78 -55.15 -7.68
C PRO A 53 -1.95 -55.99 -8.67
N HIS A 54 -2.59 -57.05 -9.15
CA HIS A 54 -2.17 -57.93 -10.22
C HIS A 54 -1.67 -57.19 -11.46
N GLN A 55 -0.53 -57.67 -12.00
CA GLN A 55 0.03 -57.30 -13.29
C GLN A 55 -0.99 -57.51 -14.45
N ARG A 56 -1.31 -56.44 -15.18
CA ARG A 56 -1.71 -56.53 -16.59
C ARG A 56 -0.54 -56.04 -17.44
N ARG A 57 0.09 -56.96 -18.17
CA ARG A 57 1.12 -56.66 -19.18
C ARG A 57 0.44 -56.01 -20.38
N HIS A 58 0.63 -54.69 -20.55
CA HIS A 58 0.51 -54.05 -21.85
C HIS A 58 1.92 -53.91 -22.42
N ALA A 59 2.20 -54.65 -23.49
CA ALA A 59 3.42 -54.52 -24.24
C ALA A 59 3.35 -53.23 -25.07
N CYS A 60 3.95 -52.16 -24.57
CA CYS A 60 4.27 -50.97 -25.36
C CYS A 60 5.68 -51.17 -25.93
N TYR A 61 5.78 -51.30 -27.25
CA TYR A 61 7.06 -51.26 -27.95
C TYR A 61 7.68 -49.87 -27.74
N PHE A 62 8.68 -49.80 -26.87
CA PHE A 62 9.55 -48.63 -26.77
C PHE A 62 10.45 -48.62 -28.00
N ASN A 63 10.15 -47.70 -28.92
CA ASN A 63 11.03 -47.40 -30.02
C ASN A 63 12.34 -46.85 -29.45
N THR A 64 13.43 -47.40 -29.92
CA THR A 64 14.81 -47.20 -29.49
C THR A 64 15.23 -45.73 -29.41
N SER A 65 15.66 -45.33 -28.21
CA SER A 65 16.77 -44.41 -27.92
C SER A 65 16.94 -43.19 -28.84
N ALA A 66 16.22 -42.10 -28.54
CA ALA A 66 16.79 -40.78 -28.77
C ALA A 66 17.82 -40.52 -27.66
N LYS A 67 19.11 -40.79 -27.97
CA LYS A 67 20.23 -40.33 -27.15
C LYS A 67 20.14 -38.80 -27.10
N VAL A 68 19.74 -38.23 -25.96
CA VAL A 68 20.10 -36.85 -25.65
C VAL A 68 21.61 -36.89 -25.37
N THR A 69 22.39 -36.63 -26.41
CA THR A 69 23.83 -36.41 -26.27
C THR A 69 23.99 -35.11 -25.50
N MET A 70 24.14 -35.19 -24.17
CA MET A 70 24.75 -34.12 -23.39
C MET A 70 26.16 -33.96 -23.96
N SER A 71 26.40 -32.90 -24.73
CA SER A 71 27.75 -32.60 -25.17
C SER A 71 28.59 -32.37 -23.93
N SER A 72 29.75 -33.02 -23.87
CA SER A 72 30.79 -32.65 -22.92
C SER A 72 31.24 -31.24 -23.27
N SER A 73 30.68 -30.23 -22.60
CA SER A 73 31.15 -28.86 -22.75
C SER A 73 32.56 -28.79 -22.18
N ASP A 74 33.56 -28.63 -23.04
CA ASP A 74 34.92 -28.34 -22.61
C ASP A 74 34.90 -27.06 -21.77
N THR A 75 35.22 -27.18 -20.48
CA THR A 75 35.33 -26.04 -19.58
C THR A 75 36.54 -25.23 -20.01
N THR A 76 36.31 -24.02 -20.52
CA THR A 76 37.38 -23.13 -20.95
C THR A 76 37.87 -22.30 -19.76
N THR A 77 39.17 -22.37 -19.45
CA THR A 77 39.79 -21.50 -18.43
C THR A 77 39.86 -20.08 -18.97
N ALA A 78 39.31 -19.12 -18.22
CA ALA A 78 39.36 -17.69 -18.54
C ALA A 78 39.54 -16.85 -17.26
N PRO A 79 40.12 -15.63 -17.35
CA PRO A 79 40.26 -14.73 -16.22
C PRO A 79 38.92 -14.46 -15.50
N TYR A 80 38.98 -14.23 -14.19
CA TYR A 80 37.78 -13.86 -13.42
C TYR A 80 37.11 -12.61 -14.00
N GLY A 81 35.78 -12.68 -14.20
CA GLY A 81 34.98 -11.60 -14.80
C GLY A 81 34.90 -11.62 -16.33
N SER A 82 35.61 -12.53 -17.02
CA SER A 82 35.61 -12.64 -18.48
C SER A 82 34.87 -13.87 -19.02
N TRP A 83 34.16 -14.60 -18.15
CA TRP A 83 33.36 -15.75 -18.56
C TRP A 83 32.15 -15.27 -19.36
N THR A 84 31.94 -15.88 -20.52
CA THR A 84 30.73 -15.63 -21.30
C THR A 84 29.51 -16.07 -20.50
N SER A 85 28.65 -15.12 -20.16
CA SER A 85 27.42 -15.35 -19.41
C SER A 85 26.22 -15.27 -20.35
N PRO A 86 25.28 -16.25 -20.33
CA PRO A 86 24.00 -16.10 -21.01
C PRO A 86 23.08 -15.07 -20.34
N ILE A 87 23.40 -14.64 -19.11
CA ILE A 87 22.67 -13.60 -18.38
C ILE A 87 23.24 -12.23 -18.81
N THR A 88 22.55 -11.58 -19.75
CA THR A 88 22.90 -10.23 -20.24
C THR A 88 22.30 -9.15 -19.35
N ALA A 89 22.77 -7.90 -19.50
CA ALA A 89 22.18 -6.74 -18.83
C ALA A 89 20.68 -6.54 -19.18
N ASP A 90 20.29 -6.88 -20.40
CA ASP A 90 18.89 -6.81 -20.86
C ASP A 90 18.03 -7.86 -20.16
N VAL A 91 18.56 -9.08 -19.96
CA VAL A 91 17.85 -10.12 -19.19
C VAL A 91 17.66 -9.67 -17.76
N VAL A 92 18.68 -9.09 -17.11
CA VAL A 92 18.57 -8.64 -15.71
C VAL A 92 17.58 -7.47 -15.56
N SER A 93 17.65 -6.49 -16.46
CA SER A 93 16.79 -5.30 -16.40
C SER A 93 15.34 -5.61 -16.79
N GLY A 94 15.11 -6.50 -17.76
CA GLY A 94 13.79 -6.92 -18.21
C GLY A 94 13.10 -7.99 -17.37
N ALA A 95 13.85 -8.88 -16.70
CA ALA A 95 13.27 -10.02 -15.97
C ALA A 95 12.71 -9.67 -14.59
N SER A 96 13.01 -8.49 -14.05
CA SER A 96 12.73 -8.17 -12.65
C SER A 96 11.36 -7.54 -12.46
N LYS A 97 10.29 -8.34 -12.61
CA LYS A 97 8.97 -7.96 -12.07
C LYS A 97 9.05 -7.97 -10.55
N ARG A 98 8.82 -6.83 -9.92
CA ARG A 98 8.69 -6.70 -8.47
C ARG A 98 7.21 -6.73 -8.13
N LEU A 99 6.85 -7.67 -7.26
CA LEU A 99 5.54 -7.73 -6.63
C LEU A 99 5.64 -7.05 -5.27
N GLY A 100 4.67 -6.20 -4.97
CA GLY A 100 4.55 -5.53 -3.67
C GLY A 100 3.09 -5.17 -3.43
N GLY A 101 2.79 -4.59 -2.26
CA GLY A 101 1.48 -4.03 -1.90
C GLY A 101 0.28 -4.90 -2.28
N THR A 102 -0.33 -5.58 -1.32
CA THR A 102 -1.48 -6.45 -1.57
C THR A 102 -2.75 -5.92 -0.92
N ALA A 103 -3.88 -6.17 -1.56
CA ALA A 103 -5.22 -5.89 -1.04
C ALA A 103 -6.22 -6.90 -1.59
N VAL A 104 -7.45 -6.84 -1.09
CA VAL A 104 -8.54 -7.70 -1.53
C VAL A 104 -9.73 -6.82 -1.90
N ASP A 105 -10.37 -7.11 -3.03
CA ASP A 105 -11.60 -6.42 -3.45
C ASP A 105 -12.83 -6.87 -2.67
N GLY A 106 -13.98 -6.24 -2.91
CA GLY A 106 -15.25 -6.61 -2.26
C GLY A 106 -15.74 -8.04 -2.55
N SER A 107 -15.20 -8.71 -3.56
CA SER A 107 -15.53 -10.10 -3.93
C SER A 107 -14.54 -11.13 -3.39
N GLY A 108 -13.46 -10.70 -2.75
CA GLY A 108 -12.43 -11.59 -2.22
C GLY A 108 -11.25 -11.84 -3.17
N ARG A 109 -11.16 -11.15 -4.31
CA ARG A 109 -10.05 -11.32 -5.28
C ARG A 109 -8.82 -10.55 -4.86
N LEU A 110 -7.64 -11.15 -5.05
CA LEU A 110 -6.37 -10.52 -4.75
C LEU A 110 -6.06 -9.39 -5.75
N ILE A 111 -5.63 -8.24 -5.22
CA ILE A 111 -5.02 -7.16 -5.98
C ILE A 111 -3.59 -6.99 -5.50
N TRP A 112 -2.64 -6.84 -6.42
CA TRP A 112 -1.24 -6.57 -6.09
C TRP A 112 -0.64 -5.48 -6.96
N LEU A 113 0.40 -4.84 -6.43
CA LEU A 113 1.23 -3.91 -7.19
C LEU A 113 2.34 -4.68 -7.90
N GLU A 114 2.47 -4.49 -9.20
CA GLU A 114 3.50 -5.12 -10.03
C GLU A 114 4.27 -4.08 -10.84
N SER A 115 5.60 -4.17 -10.86
CA SER A 115 6.41 -3.30 -11.70
C SER A 115 6.35 -3.72 -13.18
N ARG A 116 6.42 -2.72 -14.07
CA ARG A 116 6.53 -2.90 -15.53
C ARG A 116 7.84 -2.25 -16.01
N PRO A 117 9.00 -2.95 -15.93
CA PRO A 117 10.27 -2.40 -16.40
C PRO A 117 10.24 -1.93 -17.86
N ALA A 118 9.54 -2.67 -18.72
CA ALA A 118 9.36 -2.36 -20.14
C ALA A 118 8.39 -1.18 -20.42
N GLU A 119 7.64 -0.70 -19.41
CA GLU A 119 6.69 0.41 -19.54
C GLU A 119 7.15 1.60 -18.71
N SER A 120 8.36 2.08 -19.01
CA SER A 120 9.01 3.19 -18.29
C SER A 120 9.14 2.97 -16.78
N GLY A 121 9.19 1.70 -16.34
CA GLY A 121 9.31 1.33 -14.92
C GLY A 121 8.07 1.64 -14.07
N ARG A 122 6.91 1.92 -14.68
CA ARG A 122 5.68 2.19 -13.92
C ARG A 122 5.26 0.99 -13.08
N ALA A 123 4.58 1.24 -11.97
CA ALA A 123 3.95 0.20 -11.17
C ALA A 123 2.45 0.19 -11.45
N VAL A 124 1.86 -1.00 -11.53
CA VAL A 124 0.45 -1.17 -11.91
C VAL A 124 -0.25 -2.05 -10.90
N LEU A 125 -1.53 -1.79 -10.69
CA LEU A 125 -2.38 -2.71 -9.95
C LEU A 125 -2.87 -3.79 -10.88
N VAL A 126 -2.70 -5.03 -10.44
CA VAL A 126 -3.11 -6.23 -11.14
C VAL A 126 -4.14 -6.95 -10.28
N LEU A 127 -5.21 -7.39 -10.92
CA LEU A 127 -6.31 -8.11 -10.31
C LEU A 127 -6.24 -9.59 -10.67
N GLU A 128 -6.45 -10.44 -9.66
CA GLU A 128 -6.54 -11.88 -9.81
C GLU A 128 -7.66 -12.27 -10.78
N PRO A 129 -7.43 -13.26 -11.66
CA PRO A 129 -8.48 -13.78 -12.54
C PRO A 129 -9.68 -14.31 -11.75
N GLN A 130 -10.88 -14.14 -12.31
CA GLN A 130 -12.11 -14.64 -11.69
C GLN A 130 -12.16 -16.17 -11.61
N ASN A 131 -11.57 -16.86 -12.61
CA ASN A 131 -11.56 -18.30 -12.69
C ASN A 131 -10.12 -18.83 -12.48
N PRO A 132 -9.95 -19.97 -11.79
CA PRO A 132 -8.65 -20.62 -11.68
C PRO A 132 -8.02 -20.87 -13.06
N GLY A 133 -6.78 -20.44 -13.25
CA GLY A 133 -6.05 -20.57 -14.52
C GLY A 133 -6.38 -19.50 -15.56
N GLY A 134 -7.21 -18.50 -15.24
CA GLY A 134 -7.38 -17.32 -16.08
C GLY A 134 -6.16 -16.40 -16.06
N GLU A 135 -6.15 -15.39 -16.94
CA GLU A 135 -5.11 -14.37 -16.96
C GLU A 135 -5.42 -13.23 -15.99
N ALA A 136 -4.39 -12.75 -15.30
CA ALA A 136 -4.50 -11.59 -14.43
C ALA A 136 -4.76 -10.32 -15.25
N VAL A 137 -5.53 -9.38 -14.69
CA VAL A 137 -5.98 -8.18 -15.41
C VAL A 137 -5.32 -6.94 -14.82
N ASP A 138 -4.64 -6.17 -15.66
CA ASP A 138 -4.14 -4.85 -15.28
C ASP A 138 -5.33 -3.89 -15.13
N ILE A 139 -5.56 -3.37 -13.92
CA ILE A 139 -6.64 -2.41 -13.66
C ILE A 139 -6.15 -0.96 -13.73
N THR A 140 -4.84 -0.71 -13.69
CA THR A 140 -4.27 0.63 -13.86
C THR A 140 -4.10 0.99 -15.34
N PRO A 141 -4.76 2.07 -15.84
CA PRO A 141 -4.62 2.48 -17.24
C PRO A 141 -3.17 2.87 -17.60
N LYS A 142 -2.82 2.81 -18.89
CA LYS A 142 -1.45 3.00 -19.39
C LYS A 142 -0.82 4.35 -19.03
N GLU A 143 -1.64 5.40 -18.92
CA GLU A 143 -1.19 6.77 -18.59
C GLU A 143 -0.86 6.96 -17.10
N PHE A 144 -1.15 5.97 -16.26
CA PHE A 144 -1.00 6.03 -14.81
C PHE A 144 0.06 5.05 -14.31
N GLY A 145 0.75 5.45 -13.24
CA GLY A 145 1.63 4.59 -12.47
C GLY A 145 1.31 4.72 -10.98
N VAL A 146 1.06 3.61 -10.29
CA VAL A 146 0.68 3.61 -8.88
C VAL A 146 1.93 3.68 -8.00
N ARG A 147 2.31 4.88 -7.59
CA ARG A 147 3.45 5.14 -6.71
C ARG A 147 3.36 6.54 -6.11
N THR A 148 3.64 6.63 -4.83
CA THR A 148 3.78 7.91 -4.11
C THR A 148 5.25 8.24 -3.83
N LEU A 149 5.55 9.53 -3.77
CA LEU A 149 6.84 10.12 -3.36
C LEU A 149 6.80 10.65 -1.92
N ALA A 150 5.71 10.41 -1.18
CA ALA A 150 5.65 10.78 0.23
C ALA A 150 6.86 10.20 0.98
N GLN A 151 7.57 11.06 1.71
CA GLN A 151 8.81 10.77 2.43
C GLN A 151 9.92 10.19 1.53
N GLU A 152 9.88 10.49 0.22
CA GLU A 152 10.81 10.09 -0.87
C GLU A 152 10.92 8.57 -1.15
N TYR A 153 10.82 7.73 -0.12
CA TYR A 153 10.79 6.28 -0.26
C TYR A 153 9.48 5.80 -0.90
N GLY A 154 8.37 6.46 -0.57
CA GLY A 154 7.02 6.01 -0.88
C GLY A 154 6.55 4.86 0.02
N GLY A 155 5.31 4.41 -0.21
CA GLY A 155 4.63 3.39 0.60
C GLY A 155 3.13 3.71 0.70
N GLY A 156 2.29 2.69 0.88
CA GLY A 156 0.83 2.91 0.95
C GLY A 156 0.25 3.63 -0.27
N ALA A 157 0.75 3.32 -1.47
CA ALA A 157 0.40 4.05 -2.70
C ALA A 157 -1.05 3.82 -3.15
N PHE A 158 -1.76 2.85 -2.58
CA PHE A 158 -3.15 2.56 -2.90
C PHE A 158 -3.90 1.94 -1.72
N THR A 159 -5.22 2.06 -1.76
CA THR A 159 -6.17 1.47 -0.82
C THR A 159 -7.37 0.96 -1.61
N VAL A 160 -7.87 -0.23 -1.25
CA VAL A 160 -9.07 -0.82 -1.86
C VAL A 160 -10.22 -0.79 -0.87
N SER A 161 -11.41 -0.40 -1.32
CA SER A 161 -12.63 -0.49 -0.55
C SER A 161 -13.79 -0.90 -1.45
N GLY A 162 -14.28 -2.13 -1.29
CA GLY A 162 -15.32 -2.69 -2.15
C GLY A 162 -14.82 -2.80 -3.60
N ASP A 163 -15.52 -2.11 -4.52
CA ASP A 163 -15.17 -2.03 -5.94
C ASP A 163 -14.30 -0.80 -6.29
N VAL A 164 -13.91 0.02 -5.30
CA VAL A 164 -13.18 1.26 -5.55
C VAL A 164 -11.72 1.12 -5.12
N VAL A 165 -10.82 1.53 -6.01
CA VAL A 165 -9.41 1.73 -5.72
C VAL A 165 -9.13 3.21 -5.61
N PHE A 166 -8.47 3.60 -4.52
CA PHE A 166 -7.86 4.90 -4.33
C PHE A 166 -6.35 4.74 -4.52
N PHE A 167 -5.71 5.59 -5.31
CA PHE A 167 -4.27 5.48 -5.53
C PHE A 167 -3.59 6.83 -5.78
N ALA A 168 -2.31 6.91 -5.43
CA ALA A 168 -1.44 8.01 -5.79
C ALA A 168 -0.82 7.76 -7.17
N ASN A 169 -1.02 8.69 -8.10
CA ASN A 169 -0.42 8.61 -9.41
C ASN A 169 1.00 9.18 -9.40
N TYR A 170 1.96 8.44 -9.94
CA TYR A 170 3.38 8.77 -9.87
C TYR A 170 3.72 10.10 -10.55
N LYS A 171 3.08 10.37 -11.69
CA LYS A 171 3.41 11.50 -12.56
C LYS A 171 3.11 12.85 -11.93
N ASP A 172 1.97 12.98 -11.26
CA ASP A 172 1.47 14.24 -10.70
C ASP A 172 1.31 14.22 -9.18
N GLN A 173 1.52 13.07 -8.54
CA GLN A 173 1.35 12.82 -7.10
C GLN A 173 -0.06 13.07 -6.57
N ARG A 174 -1.07 13.20 -7.45
CA ARG A 174 -2.47 13.38 -7.05
C ARG A 174 -3.09 12.05 -6.63
N LEU A 175 -4.08 12.12 -5.75
CA LEU A 175 -4.95 10.99 -5.45
C LEU A 175 -6.02 10.86 -6.51
N TYR A 176 -6.24 9.63 -6.97
CA TYR A 176 -7.31 9.26 -7.90
C TYR A 176 -8.18 8.18 -7.27
N LYS A 177 -9.44 8.13 -7.70
CA LYS A 177 -10.32 6.97 -7.50
C LYS A 177 -10.74 6.36 -8.84
N GLN A 178 -10.87 5.04 -8.87
CA GLN A 178 -11.44 4.32 -10.01
C GLN A 178 -12.24 3.10 -9.55
N SER A 179 -13.18 2.66 -10.37
CA SER A 179 -13.87 1.38 -10.18
C SER A 179 -13.01 0.23 -10.73
N ILE A 180 -13.03 -0.91 -10.06
CA ILE A 180 -12.36 -2.15 -10.49
C ILE A 180 -13.19 -2.82 -11.59
N SER A 181 -14.52 -2.72 -11.50
CA SER A 181 -15.45 -3.31 -12.47
C SER A 181 -15.65 -2.49 -13.75
N SER A 182 -15.35 -1.19 -13.74
CA SER A 182 -15.59 -0.26 -14.86
C SER A 182 -14.30 0.36 -15.43
N LEU A 183 -13.42 -0.48 -16.00
CA LEU A 183 -12.08 -0.06 -16.46
C LEU A 183 -12.08 0.89 -17.66
N ASP A 184 -13.19 1.01 -18.38
CA ASP A 184 -13.34 1.96 -19.50
C ASP A 184 -13.48 3.42 -19.01
N VAL A 185 -13.75 3.63 -17.72
CA VAL A 185 -13.88 4.95 -17.11
C VAL A 185 -12.51 5.39 -16.60
N SER A 186 -12.02 6.54 -17.07
CA SER A 186 -10.75 7.10 -16.63
C SER A 186 -10.77 7.42 -15.12
N PRO A 187 -9.65 7.22 -14.40
CA PRO A 187 -9.54 7.56 -12.98
C PRO A 187 -9.92 9.02 -12.70
N ILE A 188 -10.71 9.23 -11.65
CA ILE A 188 -11.22 10.54 -11.26
C ILE A 188 -10.29 11.13 -10.20
N PRO A 189 -9.70 12.32 -10.40
CA PRO A 189 -8.85 12.94 -9.40
C PRO A 189 -9.66 13.38 -8.18
N LEU A 190 -9.08 13.23 -7.00
CA LEU A 190 -9.64 13.64 -5.71
C LEU A 190 -8.96 14.87 -5.12
N THR A 191 -7.73 15.15 -5.54
CA THR A 191 -6.93 16.28 -5.03
C THR A 191 -6.61 17.27 -6.14
N PRO A 192 -6.38 18.56 -5.83
CA PRO A 192 -6.11 19.60 -6.84
C PRO A 192 -4.90 19.26 -7.72
N ASP A 193 -4.87 19.87 -8.90
CA ASP A 193 -3.67 19.91 -9.72
C ASP A 193 -2.82 21.10 -9.30
N TYR A 194 -1.63 20.84 -8.77
CA TYR A 194 -0.68 21.87 -8.34
C TYR A 194 0.35 22.23 -9.41
N GLY A 195 0.19 21.73 -10.64
CA GLY A 195 1.13 21.96 -11.74
C GLY A 195 2.42 21.13 -11.65
N GLY A 196 2.46 20.14 -10.76
CA GLY A 196 3.61 19.25 -10.58
C GLY A 196 3.51 18.41 -9.29
N PRO A 197 4.50 17.52 -9.05
CA PRO A 197 4.52 16.58 -7.92
C PRO A 197 4.96 17.27 -6.59
N THR A 198 4.36 18.41 -6.26
CA THR A 198 4.72 19.21 -5.08
C THR A 198 3.99 18.76 -3.83
N VAL A 199 2.84 18.08 -3.96
CA VAL A 199 2.09 17.51 -2.85
C VAL A 199 1.90 16.04 -3.10
N SER A 200 2.31 15.21 -2.13
CA SER A 200 2.24 13.76 -2.22
C SER A 200 1.34 13.20 -1.13
N TYR A 201 0.65 12.10 -1.45
CA TYR A 201 -0.29 11.44 -0.54
C TYR A 201 0.05 9.97 -0.40
N ALA A 202 -0.15 9.42 0.80
CA ALA A 202 0.15 8.03 1.09
C ALA A 202 -0.77 7.45 2.16
N ASP A 203 -0.86 6.12 2.16
CA ASP A 203 -1.37 5.30 3.26
C ASP A 203 -2.77 5.70 3.71
N GLY A 204 -3.66 5.83 2.73
CA GLY A 204 -4.99 6.36 2.95
C GLY A 204 -6.01 5.32 3.44
N VAL A 205 -7.05 5.79 4.11
CA VAL A 205 -8.15 4.99 4.64
C VAL A 205 -9.49 5.65 4.31
N LEU A 206 -10.47 4.84 3.90
CA LEU A 206 -11.81 5.33 3.62
C LEU A 206 -12.59 5.49 4.93
N ASP A 207 -13.13 6.69 5.15
CA ASP A 207 -14.07 6.98 6.21
C ASP A 207 -15.49 6.96 5.63
N THR A 208 -16.17 5.83 5.79
CA THR A 208 -17.53 5.64 5.28
C THR A 208 -18.57 6.44 6.06
N ARG A 209 -18.28 6.83 7.30
CA ARG A 209 -19.21 7.59 8.14
C ARG A 209 -19.36 9.03 7.64
N PHE A 210 -18.26 9.65 7.25
CA PHE A 210 -18.24 11.03 6.74
C PHE A 210 -18.03 11.15 5.23
N ASN A 211 -18.04 10.02 4.50
CA ASN A 211 -17.84 9.97 3.05
C ASN A 211 -16.60 10.76 2.58
N ARG A 212 -15.47 10.47 3.21
CA ARG A 212 -14.18 11.12 2.95
C ARG A 212 -13.06 10.09 2.90
N PHE A 213 -11.96 10.47 2.29
CA PHE A 213 -10.72 9.70 2.31
C PHE A 213 -9.73 10.41 3.22
N ILE A 214 -9.16 9.69 4.17
CA ILE A 214 -8.14 10.22 5.08
C ILE A 214 -6.79 9.72 4.59
N ALA A 215 -5.79 10.58 4.47
CA ALA A 215 -4.46 10.18 4.00
C ALA A 215 -3.36 10.96 4.71
N VAL A 216 -2.14 10.41 4.70
CA VAL A 216 -0.94 11.19 4.99
C VAL A 216 -0.66 12.08 3.78
N ARG A 217 -0.42 13.37 4.01
CA ARG A 217 0.01 14.36 3.01
C ARG A 217 1.37 14.90 3.37
N GLU A 218 2.26 14.95 2.39
CA GLU A 218 3.51 15.68 2.44
C GLU A 218 3.45 16.83 1.44
N ASP A 219 3.64 18.07 1.92
CA ASP A 219 3.44 19.28 1.12
C ASP A 219 4.75 20.05 0.94
N ARG A 220 5.34 19.98 -0.26
CA ARG A 220 6.58 20.70 -0.61
C ARG A 220 6.34 22.13 -1.11
N ARG A 221 5.08 22.60 -1.17
CA ARG A 221 4.77 23.97 -1.63
C ARG A 221 5.23 25.02 -0.62
N GLU A 222 5.21 24.69 0.67
CA GLU A 222 5.68 25.59 1.73
C GLU A 222 7.20 25.52 1.90
N SER A 223 7.77 24.31 1.85
CA SER A 223 9.20 24.07 2.01
C SER A 223 9.61 22.78 1.31
N SER A 224 10.59 22.86 0.41
CA SER A 224 11.14 21.68 -0.27
C SER A 224 12.12 20.90 0.59
N LEU A 225 12.81 21.56 1.53
CA LEU A 225 13.82 20.95 2.40
C LEU A 225 13.21 20.25 3.60
N ASN A 226 12.16 20.84 4.17
CA ASN A 226 11.43 20.32 5.33
C ASN A 226 9.93 20.39 5.03
N PRO A 227 9.41 19.55 4.12
CA PRO A 227 8.00 19.58 3.78
C PRO A 227 7.16 19.16 5.00
N PRO A 228 6.14 19.93 5.40
CA PRO A 228 5.23 19.50 6.46
C PRO A 228 4.52 18.20 6.06
N THR A 229 4.59 17.20 6.95
CA THR A 229 3.75 16.02 6.89
C THR A 229 2.51 16.24 7.77
N THR A 230 1.34 15.88 7.27
CA THR A 230 0.06 16.03 7.98
C THR A 230 -0.86 14.85 7.69
N ILE A 231 -1.84 14.59 8.56
CA ILE A 231 -2.98 13.73 8.22
C ILE A 231 -4.10 14.63 7.74
N VAL A 232 -4.62 14.36 6.55
CA VAL A 232 -5.63 15.20 5.89
C VAL A 232 -6.90 14.43 5.55
N SER A 233 -7.99 15.17 5.44
CA SER A 233 -9.30 14.75 4.97
C SER A 233 -9.53 15.23 3.54
N ILE A 234 -9.90 14.31 2.65
CA ILE A 234 -10.29 14.58 1.27
C ILE A 234 -11.77 14.22 1.12
N ALA A 235 -12.62 15.21 0.86
CA ALA A 235 -14.03 14.97 0.61
C ALA A 235 -14.23 14.14 -0.67
N LEU A 236 -15.09 13.12 -0.62
CA LEU A 236 -15.42 12.28 -1.79
C LEU A 236 -16.69 12.74 -2.51
N GLY A 237 -17.41 13.70 -1.92
CA GLY A 237 -18.64 14.28 -2.45
C GLY A 237 -18.39 15.39 -3.46
N ASN A 238 -19.24 15.44 -4.48
CA ASN A 238 -19.25 16.38 -5.62
C ASN A 238 -18.04 16.22 -6.56
N ASN A 239 -18.26 16.35 -7.88
CA ASN A 239 -17.19 16.28 -8.89
C ASN A 239 -16.24 17.52 -8.85
N ASN A 240 -16.31 18.32 -7.79
CA ASN A 240 -15.45 19.47 -7.59
C ASN A 240 -14.33 19.10 -6.63
N VAL A 241 -13.13 18.99 -7.19
CA VAL A 241 -11.90 18.81 -6.43
C VAL A 241 -11.68 20.02 -5.51
N GLN A 242 -11.43 19.77 -4.23
CA GLN A 242 -11.17 20.80 -3.20
C GLN A 242 -9.81 20.56 -2.56
N GLU A 243 -9.26 21.60 -1.90
CA GLU A 243 -8.07 21.44 -1.06
C GLU A 243 -8.36 20.52 0.14
N PRO A 244 -7.48 19.54 0.44
CA PRO A 244 -7.63 18.70 1.62
C PRO A 244 -7.56 19.50 2.92
N GLU A 245 -8.43 19.13 3.87
CA GLU A 245 -8.46 19.71 5.20
C GLU A 245 -7.46 18.99 6.12
N VAL A 246 -6.68 19.75 6.90
CA VAL A 246 -5.73 19.17 7.86
C VAL A 246 -6.48 18.71 9.11
N LEU A 247 -6.41 17.41 9.42
CA LEU A 247 -6.95 16.83 10.65
C LEU A 247 -5.91 16.79 11.77
N VAL A 248 -4.67 16.43 11.44
CA VAL A 248 -3.57 16.32 12.40
C VAL A 248 -2.30 16.92 11.80
N GLY A 249 -1.60 17.73 12.59
CA GLY A 249 -0.30 18.31 12.27
C GLY A 249 0.47 18.71 13.52
N GLY A 250 1.72 19.12 13.33
CA GLY A 250 2.61 19.61 14.41
C GLY A 250 3.81 18.70 14.73
N SER A 251 3.80 17.43 14.32
CA SER A 251 4.99 16.56 14.26
C SER A 251 5.61 16.61 12.87
N ASP A 252 6.87 16.16 12.77
CA ASP A 252 7.59 16.20 11.48
C ASP A 252 7.08 15.11 10.52
N PHE A 253 6.69 13.95 11.06
CA PHE A 253 6.27 12.79 10.28
C PHE A 253 5.06 12.07 10.86
N TYR A 254 4.25 11.53 9.96
CA TYR A 254 3.04 10.75 10.26
C TYR A 254 3.00 9.50 9.37
N ALA A 255 2.45 8.41 9.91
CA ALA A 255 2.21 7.17 9.18
C ALA A 255 1.02 6.39 9.75
N PHE A 256 0.49 5.45 8.96
CA PHE A 256 -0.47 4.43 9.37
C PHE A 256 -1.76 4.96 10.03
N PRO A 257 -2.47 5.94 9.44
CA PRO A 257 -3.81 6.30 9.92
C PRO A 257 -4.75 5.09 9.77
N ARG A 258 -5.35 4.62 10.87
CA ARG A 258 -6.29 3.50 10.89
C ARG A 258 -7.55 3.87 11.65
N LEU A 259 -8.69 3.74 10.98
CA LEU A 259 -10.00 3.93 11.59
C LEU A 259 -10.41 2.68 12.35
N ASP A 260 -11.14 2.87 13.45
CA ASP A 260 -11.86 1.78 14.07
C ASP A 260 -13.10 1.38 13.25
N PRO A 261 -13.72 0.21 13.48
CA PRO A 261 -14.83 -0.29 12.65
C PRO A 261 -16.05 0.63 12.59
N LYS A 262 -16.20 1.55 13.55
CA LYS A 262 -17.30 2.52 13.61
C LYS A 262 -16.92 3.89 13.03
N SER A 263 -15.65 4.10 12.66
CA SER A 263 -15.11 5.41 12.26
C SER A 263 -15.38 6.49 13.32
N GLU A 264 -15.28 6.11 14.60
CA GLU A 264 -15.39 7.01 15.76
C GLU A 264 -14.01 7.39 16.30
N ARG A 265 -12.99 6.57 16.00
CA ARG A 265 -11.61 6.80 16.42
C ARG A 265 -10.65 6.55 15.27
N ILE A 266 -9.55 7.28 15.29
CA ILE A 266 -8.41 7.08 14.40
C ILE A 266 -7.16 6.89 15.24
N ALA A 267 -6.35 5.89 14.89
CA ALA A 267 -5.01 5.71 15.43
C ALA A 267 -3.97 6.02 14.35
N TRP A 268 -2.82 6.55 14.73
CA TRP A 268 -1.69 6.80 13.82
C TRP A 268 -0.36 6.71 14.56
N ILE A 269 0.72 6.56 13.79
CA ILE A 269 2.09 6.69 14.28
C ILE A 269 2.62 8.06 13.91
N GLN A 270 3.32 8.71 14.83
CA GLN A 270 4.09 9.93 14.55
C GLN A 270 5.48 9.87 15.17
N TRP A 271 6.40 10.62 14.59
CA TRP A 271 7.74 10.83 15.13
C TRP A 271 8.26 12.19 14.68
N SER A 272 9.34 12.62 15.33
CA SER A 272 9.96 13.92 15.09
C SER A 272 11.47 13.83 15.15
N HIS A 273 12.11 14.76 14.44
CA HIS A 273 13.54 14.95 14.51
C HIS A 273 14.02 15.15 15.96
N PRO A 274 15.22 14.65 16.30
CA PRO A 274 16.20 13.98 15.43
C PRO A 274 15.98 12.47 15.25
N ASN A 275 14.88 11.90 15.73
CA ASN A 275 14.68 10.45 15.76
C ASN A 275 14.16 9.92 14.42
N MET A 276 14.65 8.75 13.99
CA MET A 276 14.00 7.95 12.95
C MET A 276 12.89 7.07 13.56
N PRO A 277 11.94 6.54 12.77
CA PRO A 277 10.79 5.81 13.32
C PRO A 277 11.18 4.54 14.11
N TRP A 278 12.35 3.96 13.84
CA TRP A 278 12.91 2.82 14.58
C TRP A 278 13.62 3.22 15.89
N ASP A 279 13.98 4.49 16.07
CA ASP A 279 14.60 4.98 17.30
C ASP A 279 13.52 5.36 18.33
N LYS A 280 12.54 6.17 17.88
CA LYS A 280 11.42 6.60 18.70
C LYS A 280 10.21 6.93 17.84
N SER A 281 9.10 6.26 18.13
CA SER A 281 7.79 6.54 17.56
C SER A 281 6.72 6.52 18.64
N GLU A 282 5.65 7.28 18.42
CA GLU A 282 4.51 7.34 19.32
C GLU A 282 3.26 6.86 18.59
N LEU A 283 2.50 5.97 19.24
CA LEU A 283 1.15 5.62 18.82
C LEU A 283 0.17 6.59 19.47
N TRP A 284 -0.61 7.27 18.64
CA TRP A 284 -1.65 8.19 19.07
C TRP A 284 -3.03 7.67 18.69
N VAL A 285 -4.03 8.09 19.46
CA VAL A 285 -5.44 7.81 19.19
C VAL A 285 -6.21 9.10 19.37
N GLY A 286 -7.02 9.45 18.37
CA GLY A 286 -7.92 10.59 18.36
C GLY A 286 -9.37 10.14 18.17
N TYR A 287 -10.30 10.98 18.61
CA TYR A 287 -11.73 10.81 18.39
C TYR A 287 -12.17 11.63 17.18
N ILE A 288 -13.14 11.11 16.43
CA ILE A 288 -13.70 11.77 15.26
C ILE A 288 -15.13 12.23 15.57
N SER A 289 -15.33 13.54 15.50
CA SER A 289 -16.62 14.22 15.59
C SER A 289 -16.91 15.01 14.31
N GLU A 290 -18.17 15.40 14.11
CA GLU A 290 -18.57 16.29 13.00
C GLU A 290 -18.11 17.74 13.16
N ASN A 291 -17.51 18.09 14.30
CA ASN A 291 -16.91 19.40 14.60
C ASN A 291 -15.83 19.26 15.66
#